data_AF-A0A9W5KZ83-F1
#
_entry.id   AF-A0A9W5KZ83-F1
#
_cell.length_a   1.000
_cell.length_b   1.000
_cell.length_c   1.000
_cell.angle_alpha   90.00
_cell.angle_beta   90.00
_cell.angle_gamma   90.00
#
_symmetry.space_group_name_H-M   'P 1'
#
loop_
_entity.id
_entity.type
_entity.pdbx_description
1 polymer ?
#
loop_
_entity_poly.entity_id
_entity_poly.type
_entity_poly.pdbx_seq_one_letter_code
_entity_poly.pdbx_strand_id
1 'polypeptide(L)'
;MKKQKNISWMYIRYSMLSSVSIALICTIVYVWKSEQQVYDLLWKESIASVPIGLFIMTTSLLIGGIVGYAIGYYIEQRIQGLNTFLFEVERGNFPSDVSFTADDEFHEVERKVIVLARRLEEQAGLFQKVTNERAHWNEEMRQEAISQERHRLARELHDSVSQQLFAMSMMMSAINEQITEFPDVTKKQLQLVENMVVNAQSEMRALLLHLRPVQLEGKKLTEGIEELLTELSRKQHMKIEWLIEPIELKKGVEDHLFRIVQEALSNTLRHAKAKKTEVRLRKIDQYAILKIIDDGVGFEVGVNKAGSYGLRSMQERVHEIGGTLKVLSFPAKGTQIEVKVPIMIERGGEV
;
A
#
# COMPACT_ATOMS: atom_id res chain seq x y z
N MET A 1 -0.53 -38.37 26.38
CA MET A 1 -1.85 -38.35 25.68
C MET A 1 -2.70 -39.50 26.21
N LYS A 2 -3.77 -39.21 26.97
CA LYS A 2 -4.70 -40.24 27.44
C LYS A 2 -5.38 -40.86 26.22
N LYS A 3 -5.37 -42.19 26.11
CA LYS A 3 -6.11 -42.95 25.09
C LYS A 3 -7.57 -42.52 25.18
N GLN A 4 -8.03 -41.73 24.20
CA GLN A 4 -9.43 -41.32 24.11
C GLN A 4 -10.26 -42.60 24.11
N LYS A 5 -11.12 -42.77 25.13
CA LYS A 5 -12.01 -43.92 25.17
C LYS A 5 -12.84 -43.87 23.90
N ASN A 6 -12.71 -44.91 23.08
CA ASN A 6 -13.41 -44.97 21.80
C ASN A 6 -14.92 -44.98 22.08
N ILE A 7 -15.60 -43.92 21.65
CA ILE A 7 -17.01 -43.65 21.92
C ILE A 7 -17.87 -44.80 21.38
N SER A 8 -17.49 -45.39 20.26
CA SER A 8 -18.17 -46.54 19.66
C SER A 8 -18.19 -47.75 20.59
N TRP A 9 -17.08 -48.05 21.27
CA TRP A 9 -17.03 -49.14 22.26
C TRP A 9 -17.89 -48.89 23.50
N MET A 10 -18.07 -47.63 23.86
CA MET A 10 -18.94 -47.24 24.97
C MET A 10 -20.41 -47.51 24.63
N TYR A 11 -20.87 -47.11 23.44
CA TYR A 11 -22.24 -47.35 22.97
C TYR A 11 -22.54 -48.84 22.76
N ILE A 12 -21.60 -49.61 22.18
CA ILE A 12 -21.71 -51.06 22.06
C ILE A 12 -21.93 -51.71 23.44
N ARG A 13 -21.12 -51.34 24.44
CA ARG A 13 -21.24 -51.90 25.80
C ARG A 13 -22.58 -51.56 26.45
N TYR A 14 -23.05 -50.31 26.34
CA TYR A 14 -24.33 -49.90 26.93
C TYR A 14 -25.54 -50.54 26.22
N SER A 15 -25.49 -50.68 24.90
CA SER A 15 -26.56 -51.33 24.13
C SER A 15 -26.61 -52.83 24.40
N MET A 16 -25.46 -53.50 24.52
CA MET A 16 -25.39 -54.90 24.97
C MET A 16 -25.97 -55.07 26.39
N LEU A 17 -25.56 -54.25 27.36
CA LEU A 17 -26.06 -54.34 28.75
C LEU A 17 -27.57 -54.07 28.87
N SER A 18 -28.09 -53.10 28.12
CA SER A 18 -29.53 -52.78 28.10
C SER A 18 -30.34 -53.90 27.44
N SER A 19 -29.87 -54.45 26.31
CA SER A 19 -30.52 -55.59 25.65
C SER A 19 -30.63 -56.80 26.59
N VAL A 20 -29.54 -57.14 27.29
CA VAL A 20 -29.51 -58.30 28.19
C VAL A 20 -30.42 -58.07 29.40
N SER A 21 -30.45 -56.85 29.93
CA SER A 21 -31.39 -56.47 31.00
C SER A 21 -32.85 -56.61 30.56
N ILE A 22 -33.18 -56.16 29.34
CA ILE A 22 -34.54 -56.31 28.78
C ILE A 22 -34.90 -57.78 28.60
N ALA A 23 -33.98 -58.57 28.02
CA ALA A 23 -34.17 -60.00 27.82
C ALA A 23 -34.39 -60.76 29.14
N LEU A 24 -33.66 -60.39 30.20
CA LEU A 24 -33.83 -60.93 31.55
C LEU A 24 -35.22 -60.59 32.12
N ILE A 25 -35.65 -59.33 32.02
CA ILE A 25 -36.97 -58.88 32.48
C ILE A 25 -38.08 -59.63 31.72
N CYS A 26 -38.00 -59.72 30.39
CA CYS A 26 -38.96 -60.46 29.58
C CYS A 26 -39.03 -61.94 29.98
N THR A 27 -37.90 -62.57 30.27
CA THR A 27 -37.83 -63.96 30.72
C THR A 27 -38.52 -64.14 32.07
N ILE A 28 -38.27 -63.24 33.03
CA ILE A 28 -38.91 -63.25 34.36
C ILE A 28 -40.43 -63.11 34.23
N VAL A 29 -40.90 -62.15 33.42
CA VAL A 29 -42.33 -61.91 33.18
C VAL A 29 -43.00 -63.11 32.52
N TYR A 30 -42.33 -63.75 31.55
CA TYR A 30 -42.86 -64.94 30.88
C TYR A 30 -43.02 -66.13 31.83
N VAL A 31 -42.00 -66.40 32.65
CA VAL A 31 -42.05 -67.48 33.64
C VAL A 31 -43.17 -67.23 34.65
N TRP A 32 -43.31 -65.99 35.14
CA TRP A 32 -44.39 -65.64 36.07
C TRP A 32 -45.79 -65.91 35.48
N LYS A 33 -45.98 -65.67 34.18
CA LYS A 33 -47.26 -65.90 33.49
C LYS A 33 -47.52 -67.38 33.15
N SER A 34 -46.47 -68.16 32.90
CA SER A 34 -46.59 -69.55 32.43
C SER A 34 -46.66 -70.59 33.56
N GLU A 35 -46.49 -70.18 34.83
CA GLU A 35 -46.38 -71.05 36.03
C GLU A 35 -45.30 -72.16 35.93
N GLN A 36 -44.42 -72.07 34.93
CA GLN A 36 -43.35 -73.03 34.68
C GLN A 36 -42.14 -72.75 35.57
N GLN A 37 -41.40 -73.79 35.97
CA GLN A 37 -40.12 -73.57 36.66
C GLN A 37 -39.09 -72.95 35.70
N VAL A 38 -38.43 -71.87 36.14
CA VAL A 38 -37.40 -71.13 35.37
C VAL A 38 -36.33 -72.06 34.79
N TYR A 39 -35.92 -73.08 35.56
CA TYR A 39 -34.90 -74.04 35.14
C TYR A 39 -35.35 -74.89 33.95
N ASP A 40 -36.61 -75.33 33.94
CA ASP A 40 -37.13 -76.21 32.90
C ASP A 40 -37.27 -75.47 31.57
N LEU A 41 -37.72 -74.22 31.59
CA LEU A 41 -37.80 -73.38 30.39
C LEU A 41 -36.42 -73.05 29.82
N LEU A 42 -35.44 -72.73 30.66
CA LEU A 42 -34.13 -72.26 30.17
C LEU A 42 -33.23 -73.40 29.67
N TRP A 43 -33.34 -74.60 30.27
CA TRP A 43 -32.39 -75.69 30.06
C TRP A 43 -32.98 -77.00 29.51
N LYS A 44 -34.29 -77.27 29.66
CA LYS A 44 -34.92 -78.48 29.11
C LYS A 44 -35.61 -78.24 27.77
N GLU A 45 -36.22 -77.07 27.59
CA GLU A 45 -36.77 -76.66 26.31
C GLU A 45 -35.64 -76.17 25.38
N SER A 46 -35.69 -76.60 24.11
CA SER A 46 -34.68 -76.23 23.12
C SER A 46 -35.32 -75.70 21.85
N ILE A 47 -34.74 -74.64 21.31
CA ILE A 47 -35.09 -74.08 20.00
C ILE A 47 -33.90 -74.33 19.09
N ALA A 48 -34.12 -75.00 17.96
CA ALA A 48 -33.07 -75.38 17.01
C ALA A 48 -31.89 -76.13 17.69
N SER A 49 -32.21 -77.05 18.62
CA SER A 49 -31.25 -77.86 19.39
C SER A 49 -30.38 -77.07 20.37
N VAL A 50 -30.68 -75.79 20.63
CA VAL A 50 -29.99 -74.95 21.62
C VAL A 50 -30.94 -74.65 22.78
N PRO A 51 -30.50 -74.76 24.05
CA PRO A 51 -31.29 -74.34 25.21
C PRO A 51 -31.80 -72.91 25.09
N ILE A 52 -33.07 -72.67 25.40
CA ILE A 52 -33.72 -71.36 25.24
C ILE A 52 -32.95 -70.24 25.96
N GLY A 53 -32.39 -70.52 27.14
CA GLY A 53 -31.61 -69.52 27.88
C GLY A 53 -30.36 -69.05 27.12
N LEU A 54 -29.66 -69.96 26.44
CA LEU A 54 -28.52 -69.62 25.60
C LEU A 54 -28.94 -68.88 24.34
N PHE A 55 -30.08 -69.25 23.75
CA PHE A 55 -30.64 -68.56 22.59
C PHE A 55 -31.01 -67.10 22.90
N ILE A 56 -31.67 -66.84 24.03
CA ILE A 56 -32.05 -65.49 24.45
C ILE A 56 -30.81 -64.63 24.74
N MET A 57 -29.80 -65.17 25.44
CA MET A 57 -28.56 -64.43 25.71
C MET A 57 -27.81 -64.06 24.42
N THR A 58 -27.66 -65.02 23.51
CA THR A 58 -26.90 -64.82 22.26
C THR A 58 -27.59 -63.85 21.32
N THR A 59 -28.91 -63.98 21.13
CA THR A 59 -29.70 -63.04 20.31
C THR A 59 -29.74 -61.64 20.90
N SER A 60 -29.88 -61.51 22.23
CA SER A 60 -29.82 -60.23 22.91
C SER A 60 -28.46 -59.55 22.72
N LEU A 61 -27.36 -60.27 22.94
CA LEU A 61 -26.01 -59.73 22.76
C LEU A 61 -25.76 -59.30 21.30
N LEU A 62 -26.24 -60.07 20.33
CA LEU A 62 -26.14 -59.72 18.90
C LEU A 62 -26.91 -58.44 18.58
N ILE A 63 -28.17 -58.32 19.02
CA ILE A 63 -29.00 -57.14 18.78
C ILE A 63 -28.37 -55.90 19.42
N GLY A 64 -27.98 -56.00 20.70
CA GLY A 64 -27.32 -54.89 21.39
C GLY A 64 -25.97 -54.52 20.76
N GLY A 65 -25.23 -55.49 20.24
CA GLY A 65 -23.99 -55.25 19.50
C GLY A 65 -24.22 -54.48 18.22
N ILE A 66 -25.20 -54.88 17.39
CA ILE A 66 -25.52 -54.23 16.11
C ILE A 66 -26.03 -52.81 16.34
N VAL A 67 -26.99 -52.61 17.25
CA VAL A 67 -27.57 -51.29 17.55
C VAL A 67 -26.51 -50.36 18.13
N GLY A 68 -25.72 -50.84 19.09
CA GLY A 68 -24.64 -50.06 19.69
C GLY A 68 -23.54 -49.71 18.69
N TYR A 69 -23.20 -50.61 17.76
CA TYR A 69 -22.25 -50.33 16.69
C TYR A 69 -22.78 -49.27 15.72
N ALA A 70 -24.05 -49.36 15.29
CA ALA A 70 -24.67 -48.39 14.39
C ALA A 70 -24.70 -46.97 15.00
N ILE A 71 -25.14 -46.84 16.26
CA ILE A 71 -25.16 -45.55 16.98
C ILE A 71 -23.74 -45.01 17.19
N GLY A 72 -22.82 -45.88 17.62
CA GLY A 72 -21.42 -45.52 17.84
C GLY A 72 -20.76 -44.99 16.57
N TYR A 73 -20.92 -45.72 15.46
CA TYR A 73 -20.40 -45.34 14.15
C TYR A 73 -20.96 -43.99 13.68
N TYR A 74 -22.27 -43.77 13.83
CA TYR A 74 -22.93 -42.51 13.46
C TYR A 74 -22.37 -41.31 14.25
N ILE A 75 -22.20 -41.45 15.56
CA ILE A 75 -21.64 -40.38 16.42
C ILE A 75 -20.16 -40.14 16.10
N GLU A 76 -19.39 -41.20 15.88
CA GLU A 76 -17.96 -41.11 15.55
C GLU A 76 -17.74 -40.34 14.24
N GLN A 77 -18.54 -40.59 13.20
CA GLN A 77 -18.47 -39.84 11.94
C GLN A 77 -18.75 -38.33 12.13
N ARG A 78 -19.76 -37.96 12.91
CA ARG A 78 -20.08 -36.54 13.15
C ARG A 78 -19.00 -35.82 13.93
N ILE A 79 -18.47 -36.46 14.97
CA ILE A 79 -17.36 -35.89 15.75
C ILE A 79 -16.13 -35.71 14.86
N GLN A 80 -15.80 -36.69 14.01
CA GLN A 80 -14.69 -36.57 13.08
C GLN A 80 -14.91 -35.42 12.09
N GLY A 81 -16.11 -35.29 11.52
CA GLY A 81 -16.47 -34.19 10.63
C GLY A 81 -16.33 -32.82 11.28
N LEU A 82 -16.86 -32.65 12.49
CA LEU A 82 -16.72 -31.41 13.26
C LEU A 82 -15.26 -31.11 13.61
N ASN A 83 -14.47 -32.13 13.96
CA ASN A 83 -13.06 -31.98 14.28
C ASN A 83 -12.25 -31.58 13.03
N THR A 84 -12.54 -32.16 11.87
CA THR A 84 -11.92 -31.76 10.59
C THR A 84 -12.30 -30.33 10.24
N PHE A 85 -13.56 -29.93 10.42
CA PHE A 85 -14.00 -28.54 10.22
C PHE A 85 -13.25 -27.57 11.14
N LEU A 86 -13.19 -27.86 12.44
CA LEU A 86 -12.46 -27.03 13.40
C LEU A 86 -10.96 -26.95 13.08
N PHE A 87 -10.36 -28.05 12.63
CA PHE A 87 -8.96 -28.07 12.20
C PHE A 87 -8.70 -27.16 10.99
N GLU A 88 -9.62 -27.11 10.02
CA GLU A 88 -9.51 -26.16 8.91
C GLU A 88 -9.64 -24.71 9.38
N VAL A 89 -10.62 -24.41 10.26
CA VAL A 89 -10.82 -23.08 10.84
C VAL A 89 -9.61 -22.62 11.66
N GLU A 90 -8.98 -23.52 12.44
CA GLU A 90 -7.75 -23.22 13.18
C GLU A 90 -6.59 -22.82 12.26
N ARG A 91 -6.54 -23.36 11.04
CA ARG A 91 -5.54 -23.01 10.02
C ARG A 91 -5.90 -21.77 9.21
N GLY A 92 -7.03 -21.13 9.51
CA GLY A 92 -7.52 -19.93 8.82
C GLY A 92 -8.26 -20.23 7.51
N ASN A 93 -8.61 -21.49 7.25
CA ASN A 93 -9.49 -21.87 6.14
C ASN A 93 -10.93 -21.90 6.65
N PHE A 94 -11.85 -21.21 5.97
CA PHE A 94 -13.26 -21.16 6.34
C PHE A 94 -14.11 -21.86 5.27
N PRO A 95 -14.47 -23.14 5.46
CA PRO A 95 -15.25 -23.88 4.48
C PRO A 95 -16.68 -23.34 4.39
N SER A 96 -17.14 -23.01 3.17
CA SER A 96 -18.46 -22.45 2.90
C SER A 96 -19.59 -23.50 2.77
N ASP A 97 -19.26 -24.74 2.41
CA ASP A 97 -20.21 -25.82 2.10
C ASP A 97 -20.23 -26.90 3.19
N VAL A 98 -20.65 -26.53 4.40
CA VAL A 98 -20.82 -27.50 5.48
C VAL A 98 -22.28 -27.55 5.90
N SER A 99 -23.02 -28.50 5.32
CA SER A 99 -24.38 -28.83 5.74
C SER A 99 -24.35 -30.12 6.55
N PHE A 100 -24.62 -30.02 7.84
CA PHE A 100 -24.89 -31.19 8.67
C PHE A 100 -26.36 -31.60 8.49
N THR A 101 -26.62 -32.84 8.10
CA THR A 101 -27.91 -33.30 7.55
C THR A 101 -28.96 -33.73 8.59
N ALA A 102 -28.60 -33.82 9.87
CA ALA A 102 -29.47 -34.30 10.93
C ALA A 102 -30.11 -33.15 11.72
N ASP A 103 -31.39 -33.28 12.10
CA ASP A 103 -32.11 -32.32 12.95
C ASP A 103 -32.27 -32.90 14.36
N ASP A 104 -31.17 -32.86 15.12
CA ASP A 104 -31.09 -33.30 16.51
C ASP A 104 -30.39 -32.26 17.39
N GLU A 105 -30.32 -32.48 18.71
CA GLU A 105 -29.65 -31.54 19.63
C GLU A 105 -28.18 -31.26 19.26
N PHE A 106 -27.51 -32.20 18.58
CA PHE A 106 -26.14 -32.04 18.12
C PHE A 106 -26.04 -31.07 16.94
N HIS A 107 -27.09 -30.95 16.12
CA HIS A 107 -27.19 -29.95 15.06
C HIS A 107 -27.13 -28.51 15.59
N GLU A 108 -27.64 -28.24 16.78
CA GLU A 108 -27.55 -26.90 17.39
C GLU A 108 -26.08 -26.52 17.67
N VAL A 109 -25.27 -27.48 18.13
CA VAL A 109 -23.84 -27.28 18.38
C VAL A 109 -23.10 -27.04 17.07
N GLU A 110 -23.33 -27.88 16.07
CA GLU A 110 -22.76 -27.75 14.72
C GLU A 110 -23.08 -26.37 14.11
N ARG A 111 -24.34 -25.92 14.21
CA ARG A 111 -24.77 -24.59 13.75
C ARG A 111 -24.05 -23.47 14.47
N LYS A 112 -23.93 -23.54 15.80
CA LYS A 112 -23.21 -22.53 16.60
C LYS A 112 -21.74 -22.45 16.20
N VAL A 113 -21.10 -23.58 15.96
CA VAL A 113 -19.70 -23.64 15.51
C VAL A 113 -19.53 -23.01 14.12
N ILE A 114 -20.42 -23.29 13.17
CA ILE A 114 -20.40 -22.63 11.85
C ILE A 114 -20.56 -21.11 11.98
N VAL A 115 -21.50 -20.65 12.80
CA VAL A 115 -21.70 -19.20 13.02
C VAL A 115 -20.48 -18.55 13.65
N LEU A 116 -19.80 -19.22 14.60
CA LEU A 116 -18.55 -18.72 15.18
C LEU A 116 -17.43 -18.66 14.16
N ALA A 117 -17.25 -19.69 13.33
CA ALA A 117 -16.27 -19.71 12.25
C ALA A 117 -16.48 -18.55 11.27
N ARG A 118 -17.73 -18.33 10.84
CA ARG A 118 -18.08 -17.20 9.96
C ARG A 118 -17.80 -15.84 10.61
N ARG A 119 -18.10 -15.68 11.89
CA ARG A 119 -17.76 -14.44 12.61
C ARG A 119 -16.26 -14.20 12.70
N LEU A 120 -15.46 -15.25 12.88
CA LEU A 120 -14.00 -15.15 12.88
C LEU A 120 -13.47 -14.75 11.50
N GLU A 121 -14.02 -15.32 10.42
CA GLU A 121 -13.70 -14.94 9.05
C GLU A 121 -14.02 -13.46 8.78
N GLU A 122 -15.23 -13.02 9.11
CA GLU A 122 -15.66 -11.62 8.97
C GLU A 122 -14.76 -10.68 9.78
N GLN A 123 -14.41 -11.04 11.02
CA GLN A 123 -13.46 -10.27 11.83
C GLN A 123 -12.07 -10.21 11.21
N ALA A 124 -11.54 -11.33 10.69
CA ALA A 124 -10.25 -11.36 10.02
C ALA A 124 -10.23 -10.44 8.79
N GLY A 125 -11.30 -10.45 7.98
CA GLY A 125 -11.46 -9.55 6.84
C GLY A 125 -11.50 -8.07 7.24
N LEU A 126 -12.23 -7.75 8.32
CA LEU A 126 -12.25 -6.38 8.87
C LEU A 126 -10.88 -5.94 9.39
N PHE A 127 -10.16 -6.80 10.11
CA PHE A 127 -8.81 -6.49 10.57
C PHE A 127 -7.86 -6.23 9.39
N GLN A 128 -7.91 -7.04 8.34
CA GLN A 128 -7.11 -6.81 7.12
C GLN A 128 -7.44 -5.47 6.47
N LYS A 129 -8.74 -5.14 6.34
CA LYS A 129 -9.17 -3.86 5.78
C LYS A 129 -8.64 -2.68 6.60
N VAL A 130 -8.79 -2.71 7.92
CA VAL A 130 -8.30 -1.67 8.82
C VAL A 130 -6.78 -1.54 8.75
N THR A 131 -6.04 -2.65 8.66
CA THR A 131 -4.58 -2.62 8.51
C THR A 131 -4.15 -1.97 7.20
N ASN A 132 -4.83 -2.28 6.08
CA ASN A 132 -4.54 -1.68 4.79
C ASN A 132 -4.89 -0.18 4.77
N GLU A 133 -6.06 0.22 5.27
CA GLU A 133 -6.45 1.63 5.38
C GLU A 133 -5.46 2.41 6.26
N ARG A 134 -5.03 1.82 7.39
CA ARG A 134 -4.02 2.42 8.27
C ARG A 134 -2.66 2.56 7.59
N ALA A 135 -2.26 1.59 6.77
CA ALA A 135 -1.02 1.66 6.00
C ALA A 135 -1.07 2.81 4.97
N HIS A 136 -2.18 2.94 4.24
CA HIS A 136 -2.42 4.06 3.32
C HIS A 136 -2.41 5.41 4.03
N TRP A 137 -3.16 5.54 5.13
CA TRP A 137 -3.21 6.78 5.91
C TRP A 137 -1.84 7.18 6.45
N ASN A 138 -1.07 6.22 6.98
CA ASN A 138 0.28 6.50 7.47
C ASN A 138 1.21 6.99 6.36
N GLU A 139 1.08 6.46 5.14
CA GLU A 139 1.87 6.91 3.99
C GLU A 139 1.48 8.34 3.60
N GLU A 140 0.18 8.64 3.49
CA GLU A 140 -0.31 9.99 3.19
C GLU A 140 0.17 11.02 4.23
N MET A 141 0.01 10.72 5.52
CA MET A 141 0.48 11.57 6.62
C MET A 141 2.00 11.77 6.57
N ARG A 142 2.76 10.72 6.22
CA ARG A 142 4.21 10.81 6.09
C ARG A 142 4.60 11.73 4.93
N GLN A 143 3.94 11.61 3.78
CA GLN A 143 4.20 12.48 2.63
C GLN A 143 3.83 13.93 2.93
N GLU A 144 2.72 14.16 3.63
CA GLU A 144 2.33 15.49 4.07
C GLU A 144 3.36 16.09 5.04
N ALA A 145 3.79 15.33 6.06
CA ALA A 145 4.81 15.79 7.01
C ALA A 145 6.13 16.13 6.31
N ILE A 146 6.57 15.31 5.35
CA ILE A 146 7.76 15.59 4.54
C ILE A 146 7.59 16.88 3.72
N SER A 147 6.40 17.10 3.14
CA SER A 147 6.09 18.31 2.38
C SER A 147 6.11 19.56 3.26
N GLN A 148 5.46 19.50 4.42
CA GLN A 148 5.46 20.59 5.41
C GLN A 148 6.88 20.92 5.90
N GLU A 149 7.70 19.90 6.15
CA GLU A 149 9.09 20.09 6.57
C GLU A 149 9.94 20.74 5.47
N ARG A 150 9.80 20.31 4.20
CA ARG A 150 10.46 20.98 3.07
C ARG A 150 10.08 22.46 2.98
N HIS A 151 8.81 22.77 3.19
CA HIS A 151 8.33 24.14 3.16
C HIS A 151 8.85 24.97 4.35
N ARG A 152 8.93 24.37 5.55
CA ARG A 152 9.56 25.00 6.71
C ARG A 152 11.04 25.31 6.45
N LEU A 153 11.79 24.34 5.94
CA LEU A 153 13.20 24.50 5.59
C LEU A 153 13.42 25.57 4.53
N ALA A 154 12.55 25.63 3.50
CA ALA A 154 12.62 26.68 2.48
C ALA A 154 12.52 28.08 3.10
N ARG A 155 11.57 28.29 4.01
CA ARG A 155 11.39 29.57 4.72
C ARG A 155 12.57 29.90 5.62
N GLU A 156 13.03 28.95 6.43
CA GLU A 156 14.17 29.17 7.33
C GLU A 156 15.46 29.50 6.57
N LEU A 157 15.73 28.83 5.45
CA LEU A 157 16.88 29.10 4.59
C LEU A 157 16.76 30.44 3.83
N HIS A 158 15.55 30.81 3.40
CA HIS A 158 15.29 32.10 2.79
C HIS A 158 15.52 33.24 3.80
N ASP A 159 15.01 33.11 5.02
CA ASP A 159 15.02 34.20 5.99
C ASP A 159 16.36 34.34 6.70
N SER A 160 17.07 33.24 6.99
CA SER A 160 18.37 33.33 7.66
C SER A 160 19.52 33.50 6.66
N VAL A 161 19.77 32.48 5.83
CA VAL A 161 20.98 32.41 5.00
C VAL A 161 20.93 33.37 3.83
N SER A 162 19.79 33.49 3.14
CA SER A 162 19.72 34.37 1.96
C SER A 162 19.81 35.84 2.36
N GLN A 163 19.23 36.23 3.49
CA GLN A 163 19.36 37.60 4.02
C GLN A 163 20.78 37.91 4.49
N GLN A 164 21.46 36.97 5.15
CA GLN A 164 22.86 37.13 5.56
C GLN A 164 23.77 37.30 4.34
N LEU A 165 23.61 36.47 3.30
CA LEU A 165 24.38 36.60 2.07
C LEU A 165 24.10 37.93 1.34
N PHE A 166 22.86 38.43 1.40
CA PHE A 166 22.51 39.74 0.86
C PHE A 166 23.20 40.87 1.62
N ALA A 167 23.16 40.84 2.95
CA ALA A 167 23.85 41.82 3.79
C ALA A 167 25.37 41.82 3.53
N MET A 168 25.98 40.64 3.40
CA MET A 168 27.40 40.51 3.03
C MET A 168 27.70 41.15 1.67
N SER A 169 26.86 40.92 0.66
CA SER A 169 27.03 41.53 -0.67
C SER A 169 26.92 43.06 -0.64
N MET A 170 26.00 43.59 0.18
CA MET A 170 25.86 45.04 0.38
C MET A 170 27.07 45.64 1.11
N MET A 171 27.57 44.99 2.17
CA MET A 171 28.78 45.43 2.87
C MET A 171 30.00 45.41 1.95
N MET A 172 30.16 44.37 1.12
CA MET A 172 31.25 44.30 0.15
C MET A 172 31.15 45.42 -0.90
N SER A 173 29.94 45.71 -1.39
CA SER A 173 29.72 46.81 -2.34
C SER A 173 30.07 48.17 -1.73
N ALA A 174 29.67 48.42 -0.48
CA ALA A 174 30.00 49.65 0.25
C ALA A 174 31.51 49.80 0.49
N ILE A 175 32.22 48.70 0.80
CA ILE A 175 33.69 48.70 0.94
C ILE A 175 34.36 49.04 -0.40
N ASN A 176 33.86 48.49 -1.52
CA ASN A 176 34.34 48.79 -2.86
C ASN A 176 34.11 50.25 -3.27
N GLU A 177 33.01 50.87 -2.83
CA GLU A 177 32.70 52.28 -3.13
C GLU A 177 33.47 53.28 -2.26
N GLN A 178 33.72 52.98 -0.98
CA GLN A 178 34.35 53.91 -0.04
C GLN A 178 35.87 54.02 -0.17
N ILE A 179 36.54 53.01 -0.72
CA ILE A 179 38.01 52.97 -0.79
C ILE A 179 38.46 53.09 -2.25
N THR A 180 39.08 54.22 -2.58
CA THR A 180 39.46 54.58 -3.95
C THR A 180 40.69 53.83 -4.46
N GLU A 181 41.61 53.44 -3.57
CA GLU A 181 42.81 52.65 -3.90
C GLU A 181 43.02 51.53 -2.87
N PHE A 182 42.88 50.30 -3.33
CA PHE A 182 43.35 49.12 -2.61
C PHE A 182 44.72 48.69 -3.16
N PRO A 183 45.62 48.15 -2.32
CA PRO A 183 46.73 47.35 -2.80
C PRO A 183 46.22 46.22 -3.71
N ASP A 184 46.93 45.91 -4.80
CA ASP A 184 46.50 44.92 -5.80
C ASP A 184 46.11 43.56 -5.19
N VAL A 185 46.82 43.14 -4.14
CA VAL A 185 46.55 41.90 -3.41
C VAL A 185 45.19 41.95 -2.71
N THR A 186 44.88 43.05 -2.03
CA THR A 186 43.61 43.27 -1.32
C THR A 186 42.45 43.36 -2.30
N LYS A 187 42.63 44.03 -3.44
CA LYS A 187 41.64 44.11 -4.52
C LYS A 187 41.27 42.73 -5.06
N LYS A 188 42.27 41.88 -5.32
CA LYS A 188 42.05 40.49 -5.78
C LYS A 188 41.33 39.64 -4.73
N GLN A 189 41.68 39.79 -3.45
CA GLN A 189 41.01 39.07 -2.36
C GLN A 189 39.55 39.51 -2.21
N LEU A 190 39.27 40.80 -2.29
CA LEU A 190 37.92 41.35 -2.19
C LEU A 190 37.02 40.89 -3.34
N GLN A 191 37.54 40.91 -4.58
CA GLN A 191 36.86 40.33 -5.74
C GLN A 191 36.58 38.84 -5.58
N LEU A 192 37.51 38.09 -4.97
CA LEU A 192 37.32 36.66 -4.73
C LEU A 192 36.20 36.41 -3.71
N VAL A 193 36.14 37.19 -2.62
CA VAL A 193 35.05 37.10 -1.62
C VAL A 193 33.71 37.50 -2.23
N GLU A 194 33.67 38.58 -3.02
CA GLU A 194 32.45 39.02 -3.72
C GLU A 194 31.91 37.92 -4.64
N ASN A 195 32.79 37.31 -5.45
CA ASN A 195 32.42 36.18 -6.30
C ASN A 195 31.92 34.97 -5.49
N MET A 196 32.52 34.68 -4.34
CA MET A 196 32.06 33.60 -3.45
C MET A 196 30.65 33.89 -2.91
N VAL A 197 30.37 35.12 -2.47
CA VAL A 197 29.04 35.50 -1.98
C VAL A 197 27.99 35.42 -3.08
N VAL A 198 28.30 35.92 -4.28
CA VAL A 198 27.38 35.84 -5.45
C VAL A 198 27.11 34.38 -5.84
N ASN A 199 28.13 33.53 -5.86
CA ASN A 199 27.96 32.11 -6.14
C ASN A 199 27.10 31.42 -5.07
N ALA A 200 27.37 31.68 -3.78
CA ALA A 200 26.58 31.14 -2.68
C ALA A 200 25.12 31.58 -2.75
N GLN A 201 24.83 32.84 -3.12
CA GLN A 201 23.46 33.32 -3.33
C GLN A 201 22.77 32.57 -4.48
N SER A 202 23.48 32.31 -5.58
CA SER A 202 22.94 31.56 -6.72
C SER A 202 22.62 30.11 -6.33
N GLU A 203 23.54 29.45 -5.62
CA GLU A 203 23.34 28.08 -5.12
C GLU A 203 22.18 27.99 -4.12
N MET A 204 22.08 28.93 -3.18
CA MET A 204 20.98 28.98 -2.22
C MET A 204 19.62 29.11 -2.93
N ARG A 205 19.51 29.94 -3.96
CA ARG A 205 18.28 30.07 -4.74
C ARG A 205 17.94 28.81 -5.52
N ALA A 206 18.95 28.18 -6.12
CA ALA A 206 18.77 26.89 -6.79
C ALA A 206 18.22 25.81 -5.83
N LEU A 207 18.67 25.79 -4.58
CA LEU A 207 18.15 24.90 -3.53
C LEU A 207 16.72 25.25 -3.13
N LEU A 208 16.39 26.53 -2.96
CA LEU A 208 15.04 26.98 -2.63
C LEU A 208 14.01 26.59 -3.70
N LEU A 209 14.40 26.56 -4.98
CA LEU A 209 13.53 26.06 -6.06
C LEU A 209 13.15 24.58 -5.87
N HIS A 210 14.05 23.75 -5.36
CA HIS A 210 13.77 22.33 -5.11
C HIS A 210 12.84 22.10 -3.93
N LEU A 211 12.91 22.97 -2.91
CA LEU A 211 12.12 22.91 -1.69
C LEU A 211 10.72 23.55 -1.85
N ARG A 212 10.50 24.34 -2.91
CA ARG A 212 9.17 24.90 -3.22
C ARG A 212 8.16 23.76 -3.48
N PRO A 213 6.88 23.91 -3.05
CA PRO A 213 5.82 22.95 -3.36
C PRO A 213 5.72 22.64 -4.84
N VAL A 214 5.29 21.41 -5.14
CA VAL A 214 5.09 20.95 -6.53
C VAL A 214 3.78 21.49 -7.09
N GLN A 215 2.77 21.67 -6.23
CA GLN A 215 1.46 22.14 -6.62
C GLN A 215 1.47 23.65 -6.86
N LEU A 216 0.78 24.10 -7.90
CA LEU A 216 0.58 25.52 -8.21
C LEU A 216 -0.30 26.29 -7.20
N GLU A 217 -0.61 25.72 -6.03
CA GLU A 217 -1.43 26.34 -4.95
C GLU A 217 -2.78 26.91 -5.44
N GLY A 218 -3.36 26.31 -6.48
CA GLY A 218 -4.62 26.74 -7.08
C GLY A 218 -4.50 27.76 -8.23
N LYS A 219 -3.28 28.15 -8.61
CA LYS A 219 -2.98 29.00 -9.77
C LYS A 219 -2.87 28.17 -11.05
N LYS A 220 -3.00 28.82 -12.21
CA LYS A 220 -2.71 28.19 -13.52
C LYS A 220 -1.21 28.10 -13.79
N LEU A 221 -0.80 27.20 -14.68
CA LEU A 221 0.62 27.04 -15.06
C LEU A 221 1.27 28.36 -15.50
N THR A 222 0.56 29.15 -16.31
CA THR A 222 1.08 30.41 -16.85
C THR A 222 1.37 31.41 -15.75
N GLU A 223 0.44 31.58 -14.82
CA GLU A 223 0.58 32.48 -13.66
C GLU A 223 1.74 32.04 -12.77
N GLY A 224 1.85 30.74 -12.49
CA GLY A 224 2.92 30.19 -11.67
C GLY A 224 4.31 30.36 -12.28
N ILE A 225 4.44 30.16 -13.61
CA ILE A 225 5.70 30.39 -14.33
C ILE A 225 6.05 31.88 -14.31
N GLU A 226 5.11 32.77 -14.64
CA GLU A 226 5.38 34.22 -14.69
C GLU A 226 5.77 34.80 -13.33
N GLU A 227 5.10 34.38 -12.25
CA GLU A 227 5.45 34.78 -10.89
C GLU A 227 6.86 34.32 -10.52
N LEU A 228 7.19 33.06 -10.81
CA LEU A 228 8.51 32.50 -10.57
C LEU A 228 9.61 33.26 -11.33
N LEU A 229 9.40 33.51 -12.63
CA LEU A 229 10.38 34.20 -13.47
C LEU A 229 10.53 35.66 -13.07
N THR A 230 9.44 36.33 -12.69
CA THR A 230 9.47 37.70 -12.16
C THR A 230 10.27 37.79 -10.88
N GLU A 231 10.07 36.84 -9.94
CA GLU A 231 10.82 36.81 -8.68
C GLU A 231 12.32 36.60 -8.93
N LEU A 232 12.68 35.65 -9.79
CA LEU A 232 14.07 35.37 -10.14
C LEU A 232 14.73 36.56 -10.86
N SER A 233 14.02 37.18 -11.81
CA SER A 233 14.54 38.32 -12.57
C SER A 233 14.83 39.54 -11.72
N ARG A 234 14.08 39.76 -10.62
CA ARG A 234 14.34 40.90 -9.71
C ARG A 234 15.57 40.69 -8.84
N LYS A 235 15.85 39.43 -8.49
CA LYS A 235 16.84 39.09 -7.47
C LYS A 235 18.20 38.74 -8.08
N GLN A 236 18.26 38.38 -9.37
CA GLN A 236 19.46 37.82 -10.00
C GLN A 236 20.11 38.72 -11.05
N HIS A 237 21.44 38.63 -11.15
CA HIS A 237 22.25 39.27 -12.19
C HIS A 237 22.13 38.62 -13.60
N MET A 238 21.25 37.63 -13.76
CA MET A 238 21.02 36.93 -15.02
C MET A 238 19.79 37.53 -15.72
N LYS A 239 19.90 37.83 -17.02
CA LYS A 239 18.78 38.33 -17.81
C LYS A 239 17.81 37.19 -18.10
N ILE A 240 16.59 37.29 -17.60
CA ILE A 240 15.53 36.30 -17.86
C ILE A 240 14.53 36.92 -18.82
N GLU A 241 14.34 36.29 -19.97
CA GLU A 241 13.32 36.66 -20.96
C GLU A 241 12.27 35.55 -21.04
N TRP A 242 11.00 35.91 -21.20
CA TRP A 242 9.95 34.89 -21.32
C TRP A 242 8.82 35.30 -22.25
N LEU A 243 8.21 34.27 -22.85
CA LEU A 243 7.01 34.39 -23.67
C LEU A 243 6.10 33.20 -23.35
N ILE A 244 5.06 33.46 -22.56
CA ILE A 244 4.16 32.43 -22.03
C ILE A 244 2.77 32.67 -22.63
N GLU A 245 2.35 31.80 -23.54
CA GLU A 245 0.99 31.82 -24.07
C GLU A 245 0.02 31.15 -23.07
N PRO A 246 -1.22 31.65 -22.92
CA PRO A 246 -2.24 30.98 -22.14
C PRO A 246 -2.62 29.63 -22.78
N ILE A 247 -2.48 28.55 -22.03
CA ILE A 247 -2.83 27.19 -22.45
C ILE A 247 -3.67 26.53 -21.36
N GLU A 248 -4.79 25.93 -21.75
CA GLU A 248 -5.59 25.12 -20.84
C GLU A 248 -5.05 23.68 -20.81
N LEU A 249 -4.67 23.23 -19.62
CA LEU A 249 -4.14 21.90 -19.35
C LEU A 249 -4.83 21.32 -18.13
N LYS A 250 -4.85 19.98 -18.01
CA LYS A 250 -5.30 19.34 -16.78
C LYS A 250 -4.31 19.65 -15.65
N LYS A 251 -4.80 19.85 -14.43
CA LYS A 251 -3.99 20.22 -13.26
C LYS A 251 -2.74 19.36 -13.06
N GLY A 252 -2.85 18.04 -13.25
CA GLY A 252 -1.68 17.15 -13.16
C GLY A 252 -0.59 17.51 -14.18
N VAL A 253 -0.96 17.80 -15.43
CA VAL A 253 -0.02 18.21 -16.48
C VAL A 253 0.63 19.56 -16.13
N GLU A 254 -0.15 20.49 -15.59
CA GLU A 254 0.37 21.79 -15.13
C GLU A 254 1.43 21.61 -14.03
N ASP A 255 1.14 20.81 -12.99
CA ASP A 255 2.07 20.57 -11.89
C ASP A 255 3.38 19.90 -12.37
N HIS A 256 3.31 18.95 -13.30
CA HIS A 256 4.51 18.33 -13.89
C HIS A 256 5.33 19.31 -14.74
N LEU A 257 4.68 20.11 -15.59
CA LEU A 257 5.36 21.14 -16.39
C LEU A 257 5.99 22.22 -15.51
N PHE A 258 5.30 22.65 -14.46
CA PHE A 258 5.84 23.62 -13.51
C PHE A 258 7.08 23.07 -12.80
N ARG A 259 7.08 21.80 -12.40
CA ARG A 259 8.26 21.16 -11.79
C ARG A 259 9.44 21.07 -12.76
N ILE A 260 9.18 20.82 -14.04
CA ILE A 260 10.22 20.82 -15.08
C ILE A 260 10.82 22.23 -15.23
N VAL A 261 10.00 23.28 -15.20
CA VAL A 261 10.51 24.67 -15.22
C VAL A 261 11.39 24.95 -14.00
N GLN A 262 10.96 24.57 -12.80
CA GLN A 262 11.75 24.75 -11.57
C GLN A 262 13.11 24.04 -11.66
N GLU A 263 13.11 22.78 -12.11
CA GLU A 263 14.31 21.97 -12.24
C GLU A 263 15.27 22.52 -13.30
N ALA A 264 14.74 22.92 -14.47
CA ALA A 264 15.55 23.51 -15.54
C ALA A 264 16.18 24.83 -15.10
N LEU A 265 15.40 25.74 -14.48
CA LEU A 265 15.91 26.99 -13.94
C LEU A 265 16.97 26.73 -12.87
N SER A 266 16.73 25.80 -11.94
CA SER A 266 17.71 25.44 -10.91
C SER A 266 19.03 24.95 -11.51
N ASN A 267 18.97 24.11 -12.55
CA ASN A 267 20.15 23.66 -13.27
C ASN A 267 20.89 24.82 -13.95
N THR A 268 20.16 25.77 -14.55
CA THR A 268 20.76 27.00 -15.08
C THR A 268 21.48 27.80 -13.99
N LEU A 269 20.83 28.02 -12.84
CA LEU A 269 21.39 28.78 -11.71
C LEU A 269 22.66 28.14 -11.13
N ARG A 270 22.70 26.81 -11.09
CA ARG A 270 23.76 26.04 -10.42
C ARG A 270 24.92 25.67 -11.33
N HIS A 271 24.65 25.39 -12.59
CA HIS A 271 25.62 24.76 -13.49
C HIS A 271 25.95 25.59 -14.72
N ALA A 272 24.99 26.35 -15.25
CA ALA A 272 25.17 26.97 -16.56
C ALA A 272 26.15 28.16 -16.53
N LYS A 273 26.27 28.89 -15.41
CA LYS A 273 26.94 30.21 -15.38
C LYS A 273 26.44 31.13 -16.51
N ALA A 274 25.15 31.00 -16.84
CA ALA A 274 24.50 31.70 -17.93
C ALA A 274 24.33 33.18 -17.59
N LYS A 275 24.46 34.04 -18.60
CA LYS A 275 24.14 35.47 -18.51
C LYS A 275 22.70 35.73 -18.92
N LYS A 276 22.14 34.87 -19.76
CA LYS A 276 20.79 34.96 -20.27
C LYS A 276 20.09 33.61 -20.23
N THR A 277 18.80 33.64 -19.89
CA THR A 277 17.91 32.49 -20.02
C THR A 277 16.58 32.92 -20.60
N GLU A 278 16.03 32.06 -21.44
CA GLU A 278 14.77 32.27 -22.11
C GLU A 278 13.80 31.13 -21.82
N VAL A 279 12.56 31.47 -21.42
CA VAL A 279 11.49 30.50 -21.19
C VAL A 279 10.33 30.79 -22.14
N ARG A 280 9.98 29.82 -22.98
CA ARG A 280 8.84 29.93 -23.90
C ARG A 280 7.84 28.82 -23.65
N LEU A 281 6.58 29.18 -23.47
CA LEU A 281 5.47 28.23 -23.46
C LEU A 281 4.51 28.63 -24.56
N ARG A 282 4.23 27.71 -25.49
CA ARG A 282 3.32 27.97 -26.61
C ARG A 282 2.49 26.77 -26.98
N LYS A 283 1.29 27.03 -27.53
CA LYS A 283 0.45 25.98 -28.11
C LYS A 283 0.75 25.85 -29.59
N ILE A 284 1.09 24.65 -30.04
CA ILE A 284 1.19 24.31 -31.46
C ILE A 284 0.30 23.11 -31.73
N ASP A 285 -0.71 23.31 -32.58
CA ASP A 285 -1.75 22.33 -32.86
C ASP A 285 -2.41 21.79 -31.58
N GLN A 286 -2.24 20.51 -31.29
CA GLN A 286 -2.72 19.81 -30.09
C GLN A 286 -1.60 19.54 -29.08
N TYR A 287 -0.54 20.35 -29.08
CA TYR A 287 0.59 20.18 -28.19
C TYR A 287 0.94 21.47 -27.46
N ALA A 288 1.21 21.35 -26.16
CA ALA A 288 1.91 22.36 -25.39
C ALA A 288 3.41 22.14 -25.58
N ILE A 289 4.13 23.18 -26.00
CA ILE A 289 5.58 23.15 -26.18
C ILE A 289 6.21 24.13 -25.20
N LEU A 290 6.93 23.59 -24.22
CA LEU A 290 7.74 24.33 -23.28
C LEU A 290 9.20 24.27 -23.73
N LYS A 291 9.85 25.43 -23.88
CA LYS A 291 11.28 25.54 -24.19
C LYS A 291 11.98 26.39 -23.15
N ILE A 292 13.13 25.93 -22.69
CA ILE A 292 13.98 26.64 -21.74
C ILE A 292 15.39 26.62 -22.34
N ILE A 293 15.96 27.80 -22.55
CA ILE A 293 17.22 27.99 -23.26
C ILE A 293 18.14 28.85 -22.40
N ASP A 294 19.35 28.40 -22.13
CA ASP A 294 20.40 29.19 -21.48
C ASP A 294 21.63 29.32 -22.38
N ASP A 295 22.39 30.41 -22.19
CA ASP A 295 23.64 30.70 -22.91
C ASP A 295 24.89 30.27 -22.11
N GLY A 296 24.75 29.29 -21.23
CA GLY A 296 25.79 28.88 -20.30
C GLY A 296 26.93 28.06 -20.90
N VAL A 297 27.70 27.44 -20.00
CA VAL A 297 28.85 26.60 -20.35
C VAL A 297 28.48 25.30 -21.09
N GLY A 298 27.21 24.90 -21.06
CA GLY A 298 26.74 23.65 -21.67
C GLY A 298 27.46 22.39 -21.18
N PHE A 299 27.13 21.24 -21.76
CA PHE A 299 27.75 19.94 -21.45
C PHE A 299 27.58 18.94 -22.60
N GLU A 300 28.37 17.86 -22.57
CA GLU A 300 28.17 16.73 -23.49
C GLU A 300 27.06 15.80 -22.99
N VAL A 301 26.01 15.67 -23.79
CA VAL A 301 24.89 14.76 -23.52
C VAL A 301 25.38 13.32 -23.65
N GLY A 302 25.28 12.54 -22.56
CA GLY A 302 25.62 11.10 -22.53
C GLY A 302 26.91 10.73 -21.80
N VAL A 303 27.82 11.68 -21.54
CA VAL A 303 29.12 11.42 -20.88
C VAL A 303 29.07 11.73 -19.38
N ASN A 304 28.33 12.76 -18.96
CA ASN A 304 28.26 13.19 -17.56
C ASN A 304 27.14 12.50 -16.77
N LYS A 305 27.51 11.59 -15.84
CA LYS A 305 26.58 10.98 -14.87
C LYS A 305 26.16 11.91 -13.74
N ALA A 306 26.93 12.95 -13.43
CA ALA A 306 26.69 13.82 -12.26
C ALA A 306 25.47 14.74 -12.40
N GLY A 307 25.06 15.11 -13.63
CA GLY A 307 23.81 15.85 -13.92
C GLY A 307 22.61 14.96 -14.26
N SER A 308 22.74 13.64 -14.09
CA SER A 308 21.75 12.67 -14.59
C SER A 308 20.46 12.63 -13.79
N TYR A 309 20.47 12.94 -12.49
CA TYR A 309 19.27 12.81 -11.65
C TYR A 309 18.19 13.84 -11.99
N GLY A 310 18.56 15.13 -12.14
CA GLY A 310 17.61 16.18 -12.52
C GLY A 310 17.00 15.95 -13.91
N LEU A 311 17.85 15.63 -14.89
CA LEU A 311 17.42 15.30 -16.25
C LEU A 311 16.57 14.02 -16.31
N ARG A 312 16.93 12.99 -15.53
CA ARG A 312 16.15 11.75 -15.42
C ARG A 312 14.80 12.00 -14.77
N SER A 313 14.73 12.81 -13.71
CA SER A 313 13.45 13.17 -13.09
C SER A 313 12.57 13.98 -14.03
N MET A 314 13.15 14.92 -14.80
CA MET A 314 12.41 15.60 -15.87
C MET A 314 11.89 14.59 -16.91
N GLN A 315 12.71 13.61 -17.32
CA GLN A 315 12.31 12.60 -18.29
C GLN A 315 11.18 11.71 -17.78
N GLU A 316 11.27 11.24 -16.52
CA GLU A 316 10.23 10.45 -15.85
C GLU A 316 8.91 11.23 -15.78
N ARG A 317 8.95 12.50 -15.36
CA ARG A 317 7.75 13.36 -15.30
C ARG A 317 7.12 13.63 -16.66
N VAL A 318 7.94 13.87 -17.69
CA VAL A 318 7.45 14.06 -19.06
C VAL A 318 6.80 12.78 -19.58
N HIS A 319 7.34 11.61 -19.23
CA HIS A 319 6.77 10.32 -19.59
C HIS A 319 5.43 10.06 -18.89
N GLU A 320 5.30 10.39 -17.60
CA GLU A 320 4.05 10.26 -16.81
C GLU A 320 2.89 11.05 -17.42
N ILE A 321 3.16 12.19 -18.07
CA ILE A 321 2.15 13.03 -18.74
C ILE A 321 2.01 12.75 -20.25
N GLY A 322 2.63 11.66 -20.75
CA GLY A 322 2.53 11.26 -22.16
C GLY A 322 3.25 12.20 -23.13
N GLY A 323 4.24 12.95 -22.67
CA GLY A 323 5.03 13.89 -23.47
C GLY A 323 6.38 13.32 -23.92
N THR A 324 7.16 14.17 -24.58
CA THR A 324 8.55 13.89 -24.98
C THR A 324 9.49 15.00 -24.53
N LEU A 325 10.65 14.63 -24.00
CA LEU A 325 11.72 15.53 -23.57
C LEU A 325 12.88 15.46 -24.57
N LYS A 326 13.34 16.61 -25.05
CA LYS A 326 14.55 16.73 -25.87
C LYS A 326 15.51 17.71 -25.20
N VAL A 327 16.73 17.25 -24.95
CA VAL A 327 17.81 18.06 -24.36
C VAL A 327 18.91 18.21 -25.40
N LEU A 328 19.26 19.45 -25.71
CA LEU A 328 20.33 19.83 -26.61
C LEU A 328 21.32 20.67 -25.79
N SER A 329 22.52 20.17 -25.58
CA SER A 329 23.57 20.92 -24.90
C SER A 329 24.89 20.71 -25.64
N PHE A 330 25.67 21.78 -25.74
CA PHE A 330 27.00 21.72 -26.33
C PHE A 330 27.96 22.52 -25.45
N PRO A 331 29.17 22.02 -25.17
CA PRO A 331 30.18 22.79 -24.44
C PRO A 331 30.38 24.18 -25.04
N ALA A 332 30.38 25.19 -24.16
CA ALA A 332 30.47 26.63 -24.42
C ALA A 332 29.36 27.23 -25.29
N LYS A 333 28.25 26.54 -25.54
CA LYS A 333 27.11 27.07 -26.32
C LYS A 333 25.77 27.04 -25.58
N GLY A 334 25.78 26.70 -24.29
CA GLY A 334 24.58 26.63 -23.46
C GLY A 334 23.77 25.35 -23.60
N THR A 335 22.58 25.38 -23.04
CA THR A 335 21.64 24.24 -23.00
C THR A 335 20.25 24.67 -23.43
N GLN A 336 19.58 23.81 -24.20
CA GLN A 336 18.18 23.93 -24.56
C GLN A 336 17.43 22.67 -24.12
N ILE A 337 16.38 22.87 -23.34
CA ILE A 337 15.42 21.85 -22.94
C ILE A 337 14.11 22.14 -23.67
N GLU A 338 13.57 21.13 -24.35
CA GLU A 338 12.29 21.20 -25.05
C GLU A 338 11.39 20.06 -24.59
N VAL A 339 10.23 20.42 -24.06
CA VAL A 339 9.17 19.49 -23.64
C VAL A 339 7.96 19.69 -24.53
N LYS A 340 7.45 18.58 -25.06
CA LYS A 340 6.25 18.54 -25.88
C LYS A 340 5.23 17.61 -25.22
N VAL A 341 4.04 18.14 -24.89
CA VAL A 341 2.98 17.38 -24.20
C VAL A 341 1.68 17.50 -24.99
N PRO A 342 0.93 16.40 -25.21
CA PRO A 342 -0.37 16.46 -25.87
C PRO A 342 -1.42 17.18 -25.01
N ILE A 343 -2.21 18.06 -25.63
CA ILE A 343 -3.37 18.72 -25.03
C ILE A 343 -4.57 17.80 -25.28
N MET A 344 -4.92 16.97 -24.30
CA MET A 344 -6.14 16.16 -24.37
C MET A 344 -7.34 17.06 -24.09
N ILE A 345 -7.95 17.59 -25.15
CA ILE A 345 -9.29 18.16 -25.07
C ILE A 345 -10.23 16.98 -24.81
N GLU A 346 -10.94 16.98 -23.68
CA GLU A 346 -12.06 16.05 -23.48
C GLU A 346 -13.06 16.30 -24.61
N ARG A 347 -13.03 15.45 -25.64
CA ARG A 347 -14.19 15.30 -26.51
C ARG A 347 -15.28 14.75 -25.60
N GLY A 348 -16.24 15.60 -25.25
CA GLY A 348 -17.40 15.22 -24.44
C GLY A 348 -17.95 13.90 -24.97
N GLY A 349 -17.81 12.86 -24.16
CA GLY A 349 -18.34 11.55 -24.46
C GLY A 349 -19.85 11.61 -24.26
N GLU A 350 -20.58 11.76 -25.35
CA GLU A 350 -21.87 11.09 -25.47
C GLU A 350 -21.58 9.59 -25.45
N VAL A 351 -21.87 8.93 -24.33
CA VAL A 351 -22.12 7.49 -24.24
C VAL A 351 -23.39 7.30 -23.43
#